data_AF-A0A1H1KVH6-F1
#
_entry.id   AF-A0A1H1KVH6-F1
#
_cell.length_a   1.000
_cell.length_b   1.000
_cell.length_c   1.000
_cell.angle_alpha   90.00
_cell.angle_beta   90.00
_cell.angle_gamma   90.00
#
_symmetry.space_group_name_H-M   'P 1'
#
loop_
_entity.id
_entity.type
_entity.pdbx_description
1 polymer ?
#
loop_
_entity_poly.entity_id
_entity_poly.type
_entity_poly.pdbx_seq_one_letter_code
_entity_poly.pdbx_strand_id
1 'polypeptide(L)'
;MPPAFRRFFTRRALACPLAILTGLAFSGRAAAGPGNYAQVLVDELMRTERDIAHCVLLQATPGSAAGARVIASSDPGATAGGRAAAALSADTAVFGRAANGDFEGTLTLYDRNDQPVGAVVLAGQDANPADEARLVNLMTALRNGLKVKIPDGVALTGPPRTPARIYAQFLMERVLADHPELIRCSIHAIPPRARVVNSMNIAYADVLPLHRVGSHSDHDEDFGVITTGRPLFYFWDKTPFNAVPMYKGALPLYDRRGVQIGAFILGYVDPGKEGEAGLNAKAAALRDSLKVLIPDNDTLFTETVPPAKIRMQALLEAKAATEAAVVRCAVYAPPPDGAVSSTYQVAATDSAGMGQPADTEVFDVLTTGAENWVARNEGKTCRGILPLYDRTNALAGVLVVDMKRSASGDEPALAKIATALRDRLKAQLAGPADIFAPVGAMALPAGRTSRPESLPANSSERRIYSQVMVDETLAANPDLAAMEIHARKAGTNGLARVAASNRALGEPSGPDETAAWLEGKTARRPVSGSAAAREIVLPLKTAPGKTIGAVTFVFKDAPGLDDAGQLDRATALRDMLAGKIPSTPSLFRVPAPWMSQQ
;
A
#
# COMPACT_ATOMS: atom_id res chain seq x y z
N MET A 1 12.77 76.34 -36.75
CA MET A 1 13.90 75.56 -36.19
C MET A 1 13.43 74.11 -35.98
N PRO A 2 14.27 73.09 -36.26
CA PRO A 2 13.86 71.74 -36.71
C PRO A 2 13.93 70.68 -35.56
N PRO A 3 13.81 69.34 -35.78
CA PRO A 3 13.40 68.54 -36.96
C PRO A 3 12.36 67.41 -36.67
N ALA A 4 11.79 66.81 -37.73
CA ALA A 4 11.35 65.40 -37.69
C ALA A 4 11.51 64.75 -39.09
N PHE A 5 12.44 63.80 -39.19
CA PHE A 5 12.77 63.03 -40.39
C PHE A 5 11.87 61.79 -40.51
N ARG A 6 11.22 61.63 -41.67
CA ARG A 6 10.68 60.36 -42.19
C ARG A 6 11.36 60.11 -43.54
N ARG A 7 11.80 58.87 -43.81
CA ARG A 7 11.49 58.08 -45.03
C ARG A 7 12.36 56.80 -45.15
N PHE A 8 11.65 55.70 -45.45
CA PHE A 8 11.93 54.50 -46.27
C PHE A 8 13.25 53.71 -46.15
N PHE A 9 13.15 52.37 -46.02
CA PHE A 9 13.55 51.45 -47.10
C PHE A 9 12.90 50.06 -46.97
N THR A 10 12.87 49.39 -48.12
CA THR A 10 12.14 48.21 -48.61
C THR A 10 12.40 46.87 -47.90
N ARG A 11 11.35 46.06 -47.74
CA ARG A 11 11.42 44.62 -47.45
C ARG A 11 11.96 43.86 -48.69
N ARG A 12 13.09 43.18 -48.55
CA ARG A 12 13.49 42.06 -49.42
C ARG A 12 13.08 40.75 -48.74
N ALA A 13 12.28 39.96 -49.45
CA ALA A 13 12.01 38.57 -49.12
C ALA A 13 13.28 37.74 -49.41
N LEU A 14 13.78 37.06 -48.38
CA LEU A 14 14.75 35.98 -48.52
C LEU A 14 13.99 34.68 -48.27
N ALA A 15 13.77 33.92 -49.35
CA ALA A 15 13.30 32.56 -49.31
C ALA A 15 14.33 31.70 -48.55
N CYS A 16 13.92 31.11 -47.43
CA CYS A 16 14.65 30.01 -46.80
C CYS A 16 14.28 28.71 -47.54
N PRO A 17 15.24 27.83 -47.85
CA PRO A 17 14.95 26.57 -48.50
C PRO A 17 14.26 25.64 -47.51
N LEU A 18 13.12 25.11 -47.94
CA LEU A 18 12.44 23.99 -47.33
C LEU A 18 13.36 22.77 -47.42
N ALA A 19 14.11 22.49 -46.36
CA ALA A 19 14.86 21.25 -46.24
C ALA A 19 13.87 20.11 -45.99
N ILE A 20 13.53 19.39 -47.06
CA ILE A 20 12.83 18.10 -46.98
C ILE A 20 13.83 17.12 -46.35
N LEU A 21 13.78 17.00 -45.02
CA LEU A 21 14.47 15.94 -44.29
C LEU A 21 13.73 14.64 -44.57
N THR A 22 14.19 13.92 -45.59
CA THR A 22 13.87 12.50 -45.79
C THR A 22 14.64 11.71 -44.72
N GLY A 23 14.07 11.66 -43.51
CA GLY A 23 14.54 10.79 -42.45
C GLY A 23 14.33 9.33 -42.85
N LEU A 24 15.43 8.59 -43.03
CA LEU A 24 15.43 7.14 -43.06
C LEU A 24 14.84 6.63 -41.73
N ALA A 25 13.58 6.21 -41.76
CA ALA A 25 12.93 5.56 -40.64
C ALA A 25 13.58 4.17 -40.45
N PHE A 26 14.40 4.04 -39.41
CA PHE A 26 14.81 2.71 -38.94
C PHE A 26 13.61 2.05 -38.28
N SER A 27 12.95 1.14 -39.00
CA SER A 27 11.90 0.26 -38.47
C SER A 27 12.53 -0.87 -37.64
N GLY A 28 13.07 -0.51 -36.47
CA GLY A 28 13.45 -1.49 -35.46
C GLY A 28 12.21 -2.16 -34.89
N ARG A 29 11.89 -3.37 -35.36
CA ARG A 29 10.82 -4.20 -34.78
C ARG A 29 11.17 -4.50 -33.31
N ALA A 30 10.19 -4.32 -32.43
CA ALA A 30 10.38 -4.36 -30.99
C ALA A 30 11.05 -5.66 -30.52
N ALA A 31 12.04 -5.54 -29.63
CA ALA A 31 12.33 -6.62 -28.68
C ALA A 31 11.42 -6.43 -27.45
N ALA A 32 10.11 -6.40 -27.71
CA ALA A 32 9.07 -6.56 -26.71
C ALA A 32 9.02 -8.05 -26.36
N GLY A 33 9.94 -8.46 -25.48
CA GLY A 33 9.92 -9.79 -24.89
C GLY A 33 9.03 -9.78 -23.65
N PRO A 34 8.12 -10.75 -23.45
CA PRO A 34 7.46 -10.92 -22.17
C PRO A 34 8.52 -11.07 -21.07
N GLY A 35 8.43 -10.26 -20.02
CA GLY A 35 9.32 -10.36 -18.86
C GLY A 35 10.35 -9.24 -18.69
N ASN A 36 10.20 -8.07 -19.32
CA ASN A 36 10.90 -6.86 -18.89
C ASN A 36 9.98 -5.97 -18.02
N TYR A 37 10.57 -5.11 -17.19
CA TYR A 37 9.82 -4.26 -16.28
C TYR A 37 8.90 -3.26 -17.00
N ALA A 38 9.33 -2.72 -18.15
CA ALA A 38 8.52 -1.83 -18.97
C ALA A 38 7.20 -2.48 -19.43
N GLN A 39 7.23 -3.76 -19.81
CA GLN A 39 6.02 -4.48 -20.22
C GLN A 39 5.08 -4.69 -19.05
N VAL A 40 5.60 -4.97 -17.85
CA VAL A 40 4.75 -5.04 -16.64
C VAL A 40 4.07 -3.70 -16.35
N LEU A 41 4.75 -2.57 -16.55
CA LEU A 41 4.14 -1.25 -16.38
C LEU A 41 3.06 -0.97 -17.42
N VAL A 42 3.28 -1.38 -18.68
CA VAL A 42 2.27 -1.26 -19.74
C VAL A 42 1.06 -2.15 -19.45
N ASP A 43 1.28 -3.42 -19.13
CA ASP A 43 0.21 -4.38 -18.83
C ASP A 43 -0.59 -3.94 -17.60
N GLU A 44 0.08 -3.44 -16.57
CA GLU A 44 -0.59 -2.88 -15.38
C GLU A 44 -1.46 -1.68 -15.75
N LEU A 45 -0.93 -0.73 -16.52
CA LEU A 45 -1.66 0.46 -16.96
C LEU A 45 -2.88 0.07 -17.81
N MET A 46 -2.72 -0.80 -18.80
CA MET A 46 -3.81 -1.22 -19.67
C MET A 46 -4.91 -1.98 -18.90
N ARG A 47 -4.54 -2.69 -17.83
CA ARG A 47 -5.50 -3.38 -16.97
C ARG A 47 -6.30 -2.42 -16.09
N THR A 48 -5.75 -1.26 -15.73
CA THR A 48 -6.41 -0.30 -14.82
C THR A 48 -7.12 0.83 -15.55
N GLU A 49 -6.59 1.28 -16.70
CA GLU A 49 -7.05 2.48 -17.40
C GLU A 49 -7.92 2.14 -18.60
N ARG A 50 -9.23 2.04 -18.39
CA ARG A 50 -10.19 1.72 -19.46
C ARG A 50 -10.29 2.79 -20.55
N ASP A 51 -9.98 4.04 -20.20
CA ASP A 51 -10.02 5.17 -21.13
C ASP A 51 -8.82 5.19 -22.10
N ILE A 52 -7.81 4.35 -21.88
CA ILE A 52 -6.63 4.23 -22.73
C ILE A 52 -6.77 3.01 -23.64
N ALA A 53 -6.74 3.23 -24.94
CA ALA A 53 -6.76 2.20 -25.97
C ALA A 53 -5.37 1.56 -26.16
N HIS A 54 -4.33 2.40 -26.16
CA HIS A 54 -2.96 1.96 -26.44
C HIS A 54 -1.94 2.68 -25.56
N CYS A 55 -0.91 1.95 -25.16
CA CYS A 55 0.24 2.46 -24.43
C CYS A 55 1.54 1.92 -25.05
N VAL A 56 2.49 2.81 -25.33
CA VAL A 56 3.81 2.47 -25.86
C VAL A 56 4.88 3.15 -25.02
N LEU A 57 5.84 2.37 -24.51
CA LEU A 57 7.03 2.90 -23.87
C LEU A 57 8.21 2.84 -24.83
N LEU A 58 8.83 4.01 -24.99
CA LEU A 58 9.99 4.23 -25.84
C LEU A 58 11.17 4.58 -24.95
N GLN A 59 12.29 3.90 -25.13
CA GLN A 59 13.54 4.28 -24.48
C GLN A 59 14.42 5.03 -25.49
N ALA A 60 14.95 6.18 -25.09
CA ALA A 60 15.86 6.96 -25.90
C ALA A 60 17.24 6.99 -25.24
N THR A 61 18.28 7.11 -26.06
CA THR A 61 19.61 7.45 -25.54
C THR A 61 19.57 8.90 -25.04
N PRO A 62 20.05 9.19 -23.81
CA PRO A 62 20.10 10.57 -23.31
C PRO A 62 20.75 11.51 -24.34
N GLY A 63 20.05 12.59 -24.71
CA GLY A 63 20.54 13.59 -25.66
C GLY A 63 20.35 13.26 -27.15
N SER A 64 19.71 12.15 -27.53
CA SER A 64 19.43 11.82 -28.93
C SER A 64 18.02 11.26 -29.15
N ALA A 65 17.21 12.01 -29.90
CA ALA A 65 15.91 11.55 -30.40
C ALA A 65 16.03 10.51 -31.54
N ALA A 66 17.20 10.44 -32.20
CA ALA A 66 17.43 9.63 -33.41
C ALA A 66 17.63 8.12 -33.14
N GLY A 67 17.39 7.65 -31.91
CA GLY A 67 17.59 6.25 -31.51
C GLY A 67 16.51 5.70 -30.57
N ALA A 68 15.33 6.33 -30.51
CA ALA A 68 14.25 5.86 -29.66
C ALA A 68 13.77 4.46 -30.09
N ARG A 69 13.76 3.51 -29.16
CA ARG A 69 13.32 2.13 -29.39
C ARG A 69 12.10 1.80 -28.54
N VAL A 70 11.13 1.09 -29.13
CA VAL A 70 10.03 0.48 -28.38
C VAL A 70 10.58 -0.60 -27.45
N ILE A 71 10.37 -0.41 -26.15
CA ILE A 71 10.78 -1.34 -25.09
C ILE A 71 9.60 -2.12 -24.49
N ALA A 72 8.39 -1.56 -24.60
CA ALA A 72 7.14 -2.21 -24.24
C ALA A 72 5.97 -1.58 -25.00
N SER A 73 4.93 -2.37 -25.29
CA SER A 73 3.72 -1.86 -25.90
C SER A 73 2.52 -2.77 -25.64
N SER A 74 1.32 -2.17 -25.60
CA SER A 74 0.06 -2.89 -25.66
C SER A 74 -0.39 -3.21 -27.09
N ASP A 75 0.26 -2.61 -28.09
CA ASP A 75 0.06 -2.90 -29.51
C ASP A 75 1.33 -3.57 -30.08
N PRO A 76 1.27 -4.86 -30.47
CA PRO A 76 2.42 -5.55 -31.06
C PRO A 76 2.87 -4.97 -32.41
N GLY A 77 2.06 -4.11 -33.05
CA GLY A 77 2.40 -3.36 -34.26
C GLY A 77 3.06 -2.00 -34.03
N ALA A 78 3.21 -1.56 -32.77
CA ALA A 78 3.71 -0.23 -32.45
C ALA A 78 5.13 0.02 -32.99
N THR A 79 5.34 1.21 -33.55
CA THR A 79 6.65 1.68 -34.02
C THR A 79 7.02 2.99 -33.34
N ALA A 80 8.31 3.28 -33.23
CA ALA A 80 8.78 4.58 -32.75
C ALA A 80 8.47 5.65 -33.82
N GLY A 81 7.29 6.27 -33.74
CA GLY A 81 6.85 7.31 -34.67
C GLY A 81 7.60 8.64 -34.48
N GLY A 82 7.56 9.50 -35.50
CA GLY A 82 8.24 10.80 -35.49
C GLY A 82 7.82 11.78 -34.37
N ARG A 83 6.61 11.61 -33.80
CA ARG A 83 6.13 12.39 -32.64
C ARG A 83 6.92 12.11 -31.35
N ALA A 84 7.42 10.89 -31.18
CA ALA A 84 8.29 10.54 -30.05
C ALA A 84 9.61 11.30 -30.08
N ALA A 85 10.21 11.42 -31.26
CA ALA A 85 11.44 12.19 -31.44
C ALA A 85 11.23 13.68 -31.12
N ALA A 86 10.08 14.25 -31.51
CA ALA A 86 9.72 15.63 -31.20
C ALA A 86 9.56 15.86 -29.69
N ALA A 87 8.80 15.01 -28.99
CA ALA A 87 8.59 15.12 -27.55
C ALA A 87 9.91 15.03 -26.76
N LEU A 88 10.77 14.08 -27.11
CA LEU A 88 12.10 13.90 -26.51
C LEU A 88 13.04 15.09 -26.73
N SER A 89 12.98 15.71 -27.91
CA SER A 89 13.89 16.81 -28.28
C SER A 89 13.48 18.15 -27.66
N ALA A 90 12.18 18.38 -27.47
CA ALA A 90 11.63 19.66 -27.01
C ALA A 90 11.27 19.65 -25.52
N ASP A 91 11.36 18.49 -24.86
CA ASP A 91 10.80 18.23 -23.54
C ASP A 91 9.37 18.75 -23.36
N THR A 92 8.59 18.68 -24.44
CA THR A 92 7.24 19.21 -24.51
C THR A 92 6.29 18.06 -24.82
N ALA A 93 5.22 17.93 -24.02
CA ALA A 93 4.15 16.99 -24.31
C ALA A 93 3.44 17.40 -25.63
N VAL A 94 3.28 16.44 -26.54
CA VAL A 94 2.61 16.65 -27.82
C VAL A 94 1.30 15.87 -27.81
N PHE A 95 0.20 16.58 -27.97
CA PHE A 95 -1.13 15.98 -28.05
C PHE A 95 -1.75 16.25 -29.42
N GLY A 96 -2.53 15.29 -29.92
CA GLY A 96 -3.33 15.49 -31.13
C GLY A 96 -3.88 14.19 -31.68
N ARG A 97 -4.73 14.30 -32.69
CA ARG A 97 -5.33 13.12 -33.29
C ARG A 97 -4.34 12.33 -34.14
N ALA A 98 -4.40 11.02 -34.02
CA ALA A 98 -3.73 10.06 -34.88
C ALA A 98 -4.55 9.84 -36.17
N ALA A 99 -3.97 9.18 -37.17
CA ALA A 99 -4.62 8.96 -38.46
C ALA A 99 -5.87 8.06 -38.38
N ASN A 100 -5.95 7.23 -37.34
CA ASN A 100 -7.11 6.38 -37.04
C ASN A 100 -8.23 7.11 -36.28
N GLY A 101 -8.04 8.40 -35.94
CA GLY A 101 -9.03 9.22 -35.24
C GLY A 101 -8.83 9.32 -33.73
N ASP A 102 -8.01 8.43 -33.13
CA ASP A 102 -7.74 8.44 -31.69
C ASP A 102 -7.05 9.71 -31.25
N PHE A 103 -7.35 10.16 -30.04
CA PHE A 103 -6.60 11.25 -29.42
C PHE A 103 -5.33 10.68 -28.78
N GLU A 104 -4.16 11.10 -29.25
CA GLU A 104 -2.87 10.58 -28.82
C GLU A 104 -2.07 11.66 -28.08
N GLY A 105 -1.44 11.28 -26.97
CA GLY A 105 -0.48 12.08 -26.24
C GLY A 105 0.89 11.39 -26.20
N THR A 106 1.92 12.09 -26.67
CA THR A 106 3.31 11.70 -26.49
C THR A 106 3.96 12.60 -25.44
N LEU A 107 4.45 12.01 -24.36
CA LEU A 107 5.05 12.73 -23.23
C LEU A 107 6.46 12.21 -22.94
N THR A 108 7.39 13.10 -22.55
CA THR A 108 8.67 12.68 -21.99
C THR A 108 8.43 11.84 -20.74
N LEU A 109 9.04 10.66 -20.70
CA LEU A 109 9.04 9.78 -19.55
C LEU A 109 10.29 10.05 -18.72
N TYR A 110 10.08 10.22 -17.42
CA TYR A 110 11.16 10.46 -16.46
C TYR A 110 11.24 9.30 -15.48
N ASP A 111 12.41 9.10 -14.88
CA ASP A 111 12.49 8.31 -13.66
C ASP A 111 12.11 9.15 -12.42
N ARG A 112 12.04 8.48 -11.28
CA ARG A 112 11.72 9.11 -9.99
C ARG A 112 12.66 10.25 -9.58
N ASN A 113 13.85 10.34 -10.19
CA ASN A 113 14.85 11.38 -9.92
C ASN A 113 14.77 12.54 -10.93
N ASP A 114 13.67 12.64 -11.67
CA ASP A 114 13.48 13.65 -12.73
C ASP A 114 14.49 13.54 -13.88
N GLN A 115 15.12 12.38 -14.08
CA GLN A 115 15.96 12.16 -15.26
C GLN A 115 15.11 11.66 -16.42
N PRO A 116 15.23 12.24 -17.63
CA PRO A 116 14.52 11.74 -18.80
C PRO A 116 15.07 10.35 -19.16
N VAL A 117 14.16 9.37 -19.24
CA VAL A 117 14.49 7.96 -19.55
C VAL A 117 13.90 7.51 -20.89
N GLY A 118 13.05 8.32 -21.49
CA GLY A 118 12.37 7.95 -22.73
C GLY A 118 11.11 8.77 -22.98
N ALA A 119 10.15 8.18 -23.68
CA ALA A 119 8.83 8.75 -23.91
C ALA A 119 7.74 7.70 -23.69
N VAL A 120 6.56 8.16 -23.32
CA VAL A 120 5.33 7.35 -23.28
C VAL A 120 4.35 7.91 -24.29
N VAL A 121 3.78 7.01 -25.10
CA VAL A 121 2.69 7.32 -26.02
C VAL A 121 1.42 6.69 -25.47
N LEU A 122 0.37 7.49 -25.32
CA LEU A 122 -0.93 7.07 -24.83
C LEU A 122 -1.99 7.45 -25.85
N ALA A 123 -2.85 6.52 -26.25
CA ALA A 123 -4.01 6.79 -27.10
C ALA A 123 -5.28 6.60 -26.28
N GLY A 124 -6.17 7.60 -26.26
CA GLY A 124 -7.47 7.51 -25.60
C GLY A 124 -8.52 6.85 -26.50
N GLN A 125 -9.45 6.08 -25.93
CA GLN A 125 -10.57 5.47 -26.66
C GLN A 125 -11.59 6.52 -27.11
N ASP A 126 -11.99 6.47 -28.40
CA ASP A 126 -13.20 7.11 -28.97
C ASP A 126 -13.50 8.54 -28.47
N ALA A 127 -12.46 9.35 -28.29
CA ALA A 127 -12.59 10.66 -27.67
C ALA A 127 -13.34 11.63 -28.59
N ASN A 128 -14.51 12.09 -28.15
CA ASN A 128 -15.13 13.29 -28.72
C ASN A 128 -14.20 14.50 -28.46
N PRO A 129 -14.11 15.49 -29.36
CA PRO A 129 -13.40 16.75 -29.09
C PRO A 129 -13.67 17.38 -27.71
N ALA A 130 -14.86 17.19 -27.14
CA ALA A 130 -15.20 17.65 -25.79
C ALA A 130 -14.39 16.98 -24.66
N ASP A 131 -13.85 15.79 -24.89
CA ASP A 131 -13.12 14.98 -23.90
C ASP A 131 -11.58 15.16 -23.97
N GLU A 132 -11.07 15.91 -24.95
CA GLU A 132 -9.62 16.04 -25.18
C GLU A 132 -8.90 16.65 -23.97
N ALA A 133 -9.47 17.68 -23.33
CA ALA A 133 -8.89 18.28 -22.13
C ALA A 133 -8.82 17.29 -20.96
N ARG A 134 -9.84 16.44 -20.79
CA ARG A 134 -9.86 15.37 -19.79
C ARG A 134 -8.76 14.34 -20.06
N LEU A 135 -8.58 13.95 -21.32
CA LEU A 135 -7.55 13.00 -21.73
C LEU A 135 -6.13 13.56 -21.61
N VAL A 136 -5.91 14.84 -21.90
CA VAL A 136 -4.62 15.51 -21.64
C VAL A 136 -4.25 15.39 -20.16
N ASN A 137 -5.19 15.68 -19.27
CA ASN A 137 -4.99 15.57 -17.83
C ASN A 137 -4.73 14.12 -17.40
N LEU A 138 -5.52 13.16 -17.90
CA LEU A 138 -5.34 11.74 -17.63
C LEU A 138 -3.96 11.25 -18.09
N MET A 139 -3.59 11.48 -19.35
CA MET A 139 -2.32 11.03 -19.91
C MET A 139 -1.11 11.64 -19.18
N THR A 140 -1.23 12.90 -18.76
CA THR A 140 -0.22 13.56 -17.94
C THR A 140 -0.11 12.92 -16.56
N ALA A 141 -1.24 12.61 -15.92
CA ALA A 141 -1.27 11.92 -14.64
C ALA A 141 -0.69 10.50 -14.73
N LEU A 142 -1.01 9.76 -15.80
CA LEU A 142 -0.47 8.41 -16.04
C LEU A 142 1.05 8.44 -16.25
N ARG A 143 1.56 9.39 -17.04
CA ARG A 143 3.01 9.59 -17.19
C ARG A 143 3.68 9.86 -15.84
N ASN A 144 3.08 10.70 -15.00
CA ASN A 144 3.62 11.02 -13.67
C ASN A 144 3.55 9.82 -12.71
N GLY A 145 2.52 8.98 -12.83
CA GLY A 145 2.45 7.73 -12.07
C GLY A 145 3.54 6.74 -12.49
N LEU A 146 3.78 6.59 -13.80
CA LEU A 146 4.89 5.79 -14.32
C LEU A 146 6.24 6.30 -13.83
N LYS A 147 6.45 7.63 -13.80
CA LYS A 147 7.68 8.24 -13.29
C LYS A 147 8.05 7.73 -11.90
N VAL A 148 7.10 7.69 -10.97
CA VAL A 148 7.35 7.25 -9.59
C VAL A 148 7.73 5.77 -9.52
N LYS A 149 7.20 4.96 -10.43
CA LYS A 149 7.48 3.52 -10.52
C LYS A 149 8.82 3.20 -11.19
N ILE A 150 9.46 4.14 -11.86
CA ILE A 150 10.71 3.91 -12.60
C ILE A 150 11.89 4.38 -11.74
N PRO A 151 12.72 3.46 -11.17
CA PRO A 151 13.84 3.85 -10.31
C PRO A 151 14.94 4.58 -11.08
N ASP A 152 15.19 4.12 -12.31
CA ASP A 152 16.16 4.60 -13.29
C ASP A 152 15.80 4.04 -14.67
N GLY A 153 16.40 4.59 -15.73
CA GLY A 153 16.15 4.14 -17.10
C GLY A 153 16.63 2.72 -17.41
N VAL A 154 17.61 2.19 -16.66
CA VAL A 154 18.15 0.83 -16.87
C VAL A 154 17.10 -0.21 -16.44
N ALA A 155 16.39 0.07 -15.35
CA ALA A 155 15.37 -0.81 -14.78
C ALA A 155 14.28 -1.20 -15.78
N LEU A 156 13.91 -0.31 -16.71
CA LEU A 156 12.85 -0.55 -17.71
C LEU A 156 13.12 -1.79 -18.59
N THR A 157 14.39 -2.07 -18.91
CA THR A 157 14.78 -3.21 -19.75
C THR A 157 15.20 -4.44 -18.95
N GLY A 158 15.34 -4.29 -17.63
CA GLY A 158 15.68 -5.39 -16.73
C GLY A 158 14.51 -6.33 -16.45
N PRO A 159 14.74 -7.42 -15.70
CA PRO A 159 13.68 -8.30 -15.25
C PRO A 159 12.65 -7.52 -14.41
N PRO A 160 11.39 -7.99 -14.33
CA PRO A 160 10.35 -7.27 -13.64
C PRO A 160 10.74 -7.06 -12.20
N ARG A 161 10.83 -5.80 -11.78
CA ARG A 161 10.96 -5.48 -10.37
C ARG A 161 9.57 -5.37 -9.80
N THR A 162 9.33 -5.98 -8.64
CA THR A 162 8.18 -5.57 -7.83
C THR A 162 8.39 -4.09 -7.54
N PRO A 163 7.43 -3.18 -7.85
CA PRO A 163 7.56 -1.77 -7.52
C PRO A 163 7.96 -1.67 -6.06
N ALA A 164 9.11 -1.06 -5.80
CA ALA A 164 9.63 -1.02 -4.46
C ALA A 164 8.65 -0.23 -3.59
N ARG A 165 8.20 -0.84 -2.50
CA ARG A 165 7.28 -0.22 -1.56
C ARG A 165 7.98 0.95 -0.92
N ILE A 166 7.53 2.16 -1.23
CA ILE A 166 7.97 3.36 -0.52
C ILE A 166 7.35 3.42 0.88
N TYR A 167 7.98 4.15 1.79
CA TYR A 167 7.54 4.21 3.19
C TYR A 167 6.10 4.70 3.35
N ALA A 168 5.67 5.68 2.56
CA ALA A 168 4.32 6.18 2.62
C ALA A 168 3.28 5.08 2.25
N GLN A 169 3.62 4.18 1.31
CA GLN A 169 2.76 3.02 1.00
C GLN A 169 2.67 2.06 2.21
N PHE A 170 3.80 1.81 2.87
CA PHE A 170 3.83 0.98 4.07
C PHE A 170 2.96 1.54 5.20
N LEU A 171 3.01 2.87 5.42
CA LEU A 171 2.15 3.53 6.43
C LEU A 171 0.67 3.36 6.11
N MET A 172 0.27 3.54 4.86
CA MET A 172 -1.13 3.42 4.46
C MET A 172 -1.64 1.97 4.54
N GLU A 173 -0.83 0.98 4.13
CA GLU A 173 -1.16 -0.44 4.30
C GLU A 173 -1.39 -0.78 5.78
N ARG A 174 -0.58 -0.23 6.68
CA ARG A 174 -0.72 -0.41 8.13
C ARG A 174 -1.99 0.25 8.65
N VAL A 175 -2.24 1.50 8.28
CA VAL A 175 -3.46 2.22 8.68
C VAL A 175 -4.71 1.43 8.30
N LEU A 176 -4.83 0.97 7.05
CA LEU A 176 -5.98 0.16 6.64
C LEU A 176 -6.07 -1.18 7.35
N ALA A 177 -4.92 -1.79 7.70
CA ALA A 177 -4.92 -3.05 8.45
C ALA A 177 -5.42 -2.86 9.89
N ASP A 178 -5.06 -1.75 10.53
CA ASP A 178 -5.42 -1.42 11.91
C ASP A 178 -6.82 -0.77 12.03
N HIS A 179 -7.34 -0.19 10.94
CA HIS A 179 -8.62 0.54 10.89
C HIS A 179 -9.57 -0.04 9.82
N PRO A 180 -10.21 -1.21 10.08
CA PRO A 180 -11.11 -1.86 9.12
C PRO A 180 -12.38 -1.07 8.81
N GLU A 181 -12.71 -0.03 9.58
CA GLU A 181 -13.78 0.94 9.31
C GLU A 181 -13.47 1.91 8.17
N LEU A 182 -12.19 2.07 7.82
CA LEU A 182 -11.78 2.87 6.67
C LEU A 182 -11.99 2.08 5.38
N ILE A 183 -12.63 2.73 4.42
CA ILE A 183 -12.68 2.26 3.03
C ILE A 183 -11.68 2.98 2.15
N ARG A 184 -10.98 4.01 2.64
CA ARG A 184 -9.94 4.68 1.86
C ARG A 184 -8.98 5.40 2.79
N CYS A 185 -7.69 5.40 2.45
CA CYS A 185 -6.76 6.39 2.99
C CYS A 185 -5.67 6.76 1.97
N SER A 186 -5.26 8.04 1.93
CA SER A 186 -4.13 8.46 1.10
C SER A 186 -3.29 9.53 1.77
N ILE A 187 -2.00 9.55 1.44
CA ILE A 187 -1.06 10.62 1.76
C ILE A 187 -0.79 11.43 0.48
N HIS A 188 -0.98 12.74 0.59
CA HIS A 188 -0.64 13.71 -0.44
C HIS A 188 0.53 14.52 0.10
N ALA A 189 1.78 14.15 -0.23
CA ALA A 189 2.98 14.81 0.27
C ALA A 189 3.80 15.40 -0.87
N ILE A 190 4.42 16.57 -0.65
CA ILE A 190 5.20 17.26 -1.69
C ILE A 190 6.55 16.57 -1.85
N PRO A 191 6.95 16.02 -3.02
CA PRO A 191 8.23 15.35 -3.16
C PRO A 191 9.42 16.27 -2.84
N PRO A 192 10.51 15.72 -2.28
CA PRO A 192 11.72 16.48 -2.06
C PRO A 192 12.22 17.04 -3.40
N ARG A 193 12.55 18.33 -3.43
CA ARG A 193 13.06 19.03 -4.63
C ARG A 193 12.05 19.29 -5.75
N ALA A 194 10.76 19.04 -5.55
CA ALA A 194 9.73 19.47 -6.49
C ALA A 194 9.79 20.99 -6.69
N ARG A 195 10.03 21.45 -7.92
CA ARG A 195 10.16 22.89 -8.25
C ARG A 195 8.81 23.61 -8.38
N VAL A 196 7.71 22.86 -8.42
CA VAL A 196 6.36 23.37 -8.55
C VAL A 196 5.54 22.88 -7.36
N VAL A 197 4.92 23.81 -6.64
CA VAL A 197 4.13 23.56 -5.42
C VAL A 197 2.78 22.89 -5.72
N ASN A 198 2.48 22.62 -6.99
CA ASN A 198 1.26 21.96 -7.43
C ASN A 198 1.36 20.45 -7.12
N SER A 199 1.18 20.12 -5.84
CA SER A 199 0.87 18.83 -5.21
C SER A 199 1.00 17.59 -6.12
N MET A 200 2.16 16.95 -6.10
CA MET A 200 2.33 15.57 -6.53
C MET A 200 1.95 14.64 -5.37
N ASN A 201 1.06 13.66 -5.58
CA ASN A 201 0.62 12.73 -4.52
C ASN A 201 1.59 11.55 -4.40
N ILE A 202 2.06 11.21 -3.20
CA ILE A 202 2.71 9.91 -2.97
C ILE A 202 2.45 9.40 -1.52
N ALA A 203 1.28 8.81 -1.28
CA ALA A 203 1.05 7.36 -1.24
C ALA A 203 -0.45 7.06 -1.26
N TYR A 204 -0.80 5.99 -1.95
CA TYR A 204 -2.16 5.59 -2.20
C TYR A 204 -2.36 4.19 -1.62
N ALA A 205 -3.05 4.06 -0.47
CA ALA A 205 -3.70 2.78 -0.16
C ALA A 205 -5.21 2.97 -0.27
N ASP A 206 -5.70 2.66 -1.46
CA ASP A 206 -7.12 2.61 -1.72
C ASP A 206 -7.58 1.16 -1.87
N VAL A 207 -8.90 0.99 -1.89
CA VAL A 207 -9.61 -0.22 -2.32
C VAL A 207 -9.49 -0.42 -3.85
N LEU A 208 -8.95 0.55 -4.60
CA LEU A 208 -8.80 0.55 -6.08
C LEU A 208 -7.33 0.80 -6.50
N PRO A 209 -6.93 0.47 -7.76
CA PRO A 209 -5.58 -0.06 -8.04
C PRO A 209 -4.40 0.90 -7.83
N LEU A 210 -3.20 0.29 -7.70
CA LEU A 210 -1.83 0.84 -7.63
C LEU A 210 -1.44 1.93 -8.67
N HIS A 211 -2.32 2.31 -9.59
CA HIS A 211 -2.03 3.24 -10.67
C HIS A 211 -1.98 4.71 -10.23
N ARG A 212 -2.54 5.08 -9.06
CA ARG A 212 -2.57 6.48 -8.59
C ARG A 212 -1.34 6.96 -7.82
N VAL A 213 -0.38 6.07 -7.54
CA VAL A 213 0.89 6.49 -6.93
C VAL A 213 1.62 7.40 -7.92
N GLY A 214 1.85 8.67 -7.56
CA GLY A 214 2.45 9.67 -8.45
C GLY A 214 1.47 10.50 -9.29
N SER A 215 0.16 10.23 -9.21
CA SER A 215 -0.85 11.10 -9.83
C SER A 215 -0.88 12.47 -9.16
N HIS A 216 -1.27 13.50 -9.91
CA HIS A 216 -1.49 14.83 -9.33
C HIS A 216 -2.75 14.81 -8.46
N SER A 217 -2.77 15.67 -7.45
CA SER A 217 -4.02 16.02 -6.77
C SER A 217 -4.89 16.77 -7.78
N ASP A 218 -5.96 16.13 -8.25
CA ASP A 218 -6.91 16.66 -9.21
C ASP A 218 -8.03 17.48 -8.55
N HIS A 219 -8.06 17.50 -7.22
CA HIS A 219 -9.05 18.24 -6.45
C HIS A 219 -8.47 19.45 -5.73
N ASP A 220 -9.08 20.62 -5.95
CA ASP A 220 -8.84 21.88 -5.23
C ASP A 220 -8.91 21.71 -3.71
N GLU A 221 -9.62 20.69 -3.25
CA GLU A 221 -9.91 20.43 -1.85
C GLU A 221 -8.69 19.91 -1.07
N ASP A 222 -7.97 18.92 -1.62
CA ASP A 222 -6.78 18.35 -1.01
C ASP A 222 -5.65 19.40 -1.03
N PHE A 223 -5.58 20.17 -2.13
CA PHE A 223 -4.68 21.32 -2.25
C PHE A 223 -5.03 22.43 -1.25
N GLY A 224 -6.32 22.68 -1.02
CA GLY A 224 -6.81 23.59 0.00
C GLY A 224 -6.32 23.21 1.39
N VAL A 225 -6.35 21.93 1.76
CA VAL A 225 -5.81 21.45 3.03
C VAL A 225 -4.29 21.64 3.10
N ILE A 226 -3.56 21.30 2.04
CA ILE A 226 -2.09 21.46 1.97
C ILE A 226 -1.68 22.93 2.12
N THR A 227 -2.39 23.85 1.45
CA THR A 227 -2.03 25.27 1.43
C THR A 227 -2.52 26.04 2.65
N THR A 228 -3.70 25.74 3.15
CA THR A 228 -4.31 26.50 4.27
C THR A 228 -4.02 25.89 5.63
N GLY A 229 -3.62 24.61 5.67
CA GLY A 229 -3.50 23.84 6.91
C GLY A 229 -4.85 23.56 7.59
N ARG A 230 -5.98 23.89 6.94
CA ARG A 230 -7.32 23.69 7.50
C ARG A 230 -7.85 22.32 7.10
N PRO A 231 -8.33 21.51 8.04
CA PRO A 231 -8.96 20.25 7.68
C PRO A 231 -10.28 20.51 6.95
N LEU A 232 -10.63 19.60 6.05
CA LEU A 232 -11.86 19.61 5.29
C LEU A 232 -12.57 18.27 5.48
N PHE A 233 -13.86 18.32 5.78
CA PHE A 233 -14.68 17.12 5.95
C PHE A 233 -15.97 17.31 5.18
N TYR A 234 -16.41 16.27 4.47
CA TYR A 234 -17.66 16.30 3.74
C TYR A 234 -18.14 14.90 3.40
N PHE A 235 -19.44 14.79 3.13
CA PHE A 235 -20.04 13.59 2.58
C PHE A 235 -19.82 13.51 1.08
N TRP A 236 -19.28 12.38 0.63
CA TRP A 236 -19.06 12.11 -0.78
C TRP A 236 -20.06 11.06 -1.25
N ASP A 237 -21.05 11.50 -2.02
CA ASP A 237 -22.08 10.65 -2.61
C ASP A 237 -21.51 9.60 -3.58
N LYS A 238 -22.34 8.62 -3.96
CA LYS A 238 -21.98 7.67 -5.03
C LYS A 238 -21.63 8.43 -6.30
N THR A 239 -20.42 8.22 -6.78
CA THR A 239 -19.96 8.69 -8.09
C THR A 239 -19.61 7.46 -8.94
N PRO A 240 -19.39 7.61 -10.26
CA PRO A 240 -18.83 6.53 -11.08
C PRO A 240 -17.50 5.95 -10.53
N PHE A 241 -16.81 6.71 -9.67
CA PHE A 241 -15.54 6.36 -9.05
C PHE A 241 -15.66 5.80 -7.63
N ASN A 242 -16.84 5.86 -7.00
CA ASN A 242 -17.10 5.36 -5.65
C ASN A 242 -18.38 4.51 -5.62
N ALA A 243 -18.23 3.20 -5.42
CA ALA A 243 -19.36 2.27 -5.40
C ALA A 243 -20.31 2.45 -4.19
N VAL A 244 -19.85 3.14 -3.14
CA VAL A 244 -20.56 3.33 -1.86
C VAL A 244 -20.41 4.80 -1.42
N PRO A 245 -21.46 5.46 -0.89
CA PRO A 245 -21.33 6.76 -0.24
C PRO A 245 -20.33 6.70 0.91
N MET A 246 -19.58 7.77 1.13
CA MET A 246 -18.54 7.80 2.16
C MET A 246 -18.43 9.15 2.85
N TYR A 247 -18.03 9.13 4.12
CA TYR A 247 -17.60 10.34 4.80
C TYR A 247 -16.11 10.54 4.57
N LYS A 248 -15.73 11.62 3.87
CA LYS A 248 -14.34 11.94 3.55
C LYS A 248 -13.81 12.99 4.52
N GLY A 249 -12.64 12.73 5.08
CA GLY A 249 -11.85 13.68 5.86
C GLY A 249 -10.48 13.91 5.26
N ALA A 250 -10.13 15.15 4.98
CA ALA A 250 -8.84 15.59 4.52
C ALA A 250 -8.21 16.48 5.59
N LEU A 251 -7.04 16.09 6.11
CA LEU A 251 -6.37 16.78 7.21
C LEU A 251 -4.95 17.16 6.83
N PRO A 252 -4.39 18.27 7.35
CA PRO A 252 -2.97 18.57 7.14
C PRO A 252 -2.12 17.43 7.69
N LEU A 253 -1.16 16.94 6.91
CA LEU A 253 -0.22 15.91 7.35
C LEU A 253 1.05 16.58 7.86
N TYR A 254 1.53 16.11 9.00
CA TYR A 254 2.73 16.63 9.65
C TYR A 254 3.80 15.55 9.76
N ASP A 255 5.08 15.95 9.68
CA ASP A 255 6.18 15.11 10.14
C ASP A 255 6.31 15.16 11.68
N ARG A 256 7.19 14.33 12.25
CA ARG A 256 7.44 14.25 13.69
C ARG A 256 7.90 15.56 14.32
N ARG A 257 8.39 16.51 13.52
CA ARG A 257 8.82 17.84 13.97
C ARG A 257 7.65 18.84 13.97
N GLY A 258 6.46 18.42 13.53
CA GLY A 258 5.30 19.29 13.38
C GLY A 258 5.32 20.14 12.11
N VAL A 259 6.23 19.89 11.17
CA VAL A 259 6.24 20.57 9.88
C VAL A 259 5.13 20.00 9.03
N GLN A 260 4.28 20.85 8.44
CA GLN A 260 3.27 20.39 7.49
C GLN A 260 3.98 19.95 6.20
N ILE A 261 3.77 18.70 5.82
CA ILE A 261 4.42 18.05 4.68
C ILE A 261 3.42 17.64 3.60
N GLY A 262 2.13 17.81 3.86
CA GLY A 262 1.09 17.35 2.95
C GLY A 262 -0.32 17.39 3.52
N ALA A 263 -1.17 16.52 2.98
CA ALA A 263 -2.49 16.18 3.49
C ALA A 263 -2.64 14.66 3.66
N PHE A 264 -3.47 14.27 4.61
CA PHE A 264 -3.87 12.90 4.89
C PHE A 264 -5.38 12.79 4.68
N ILE A 265 -5.77 11.91 3.77
CA ILE A 265 -7.15 11.72 3.36
C ILE A 265 -7.64 10.40 3.90
N LEU A 266 -8.88 10.39 4.38
CA LEU A 266 -9.57 9.25 4.97
C LEU A 266 -10.98 9.17 4.40
N GLY A 267 -11.44 7.96 4.11
CA GLY A 267 -12.83 7.68 3.77
C GLY A 267 -13.39 6.62 4.69
N TYR A 268 -14.48 6.94 5.39
CA TYR A 268 -15.22 6.01 6.23
C TYR A 268 -16.45 5.49 5.49
N VAL A 269 -16.83 4.23 5.71
CA VAL A 269 -18.18 3.75 5.37
C VAL A 269 -19.20 4.65 6.06
N ASP A 270 -20.33 4.92 5.40
CA ASP A 270 -21.48 5.68 5.91
C ASP A 270 -21.54 5.76 7.45
N PRO A 271 -21.44 6.96 8.05
CA PRO A 271 -21.27 7.21 9.49
C PRO A 271 -22.30 6.55 10.40
N GLY A 272 -23.46 6.11 9.89
CA GLY A 272 -24.52 5.54 10.69
C GLY A 272 -24.85 6.43 11.90
N LYS A 273 -24.62 5.92 13.13
CA LYS A 273 -24.91 6.63 14.39
C LYS A 273 -23.73 7.45 14.95
N GLU A 274 -22.53 7.32 14.41
CA GLU A 274 -21.30 7.86 15.03
C GLU A 274 -21.14 9.38 14.81
N GLY A 275 -21.87 9.94 13.83
CA GLY A 275 -21.94 11.37 13.55
C GLY A 275 -20.62 11.97 13.04
N GLU A 276 -20.72 13.14 12.41
CA GLU A 276 -19.56 13.82 11.80
C GLU A 276 -18.47 14.18 12.82
N ALA A 277 -18.86 14.68 13.99
CA ALA A 277 -17.91 15.06 15.04
C ALA A 277 -17.05 13.87 15.53
N GLY A 278 -17.65 12.68 15.64
CA GLY A 278 -16.94 11.47 16.04
C GLY A 278 -15.92 11.03 14.99
N LEU A 279 -16.32 11.02 13.71
CA LEU A 279 -15.42 10.71 12.60
C LEU A 279 -14.28 11.72 12.45
N ASN A 280 -14.56 13.01 12.67
CA ASN A 280 -13.53 14.07 12.64
C ASN A 280 -12.49 13.85 13.73
N ALA A 281 -12.92 13.50 14.94
CA ALA A 281 -12.02 13.20 16.05
C ALA A 281 -11.15 11.97 15.76
N LYS A 282 -11.72 10.89 15.20
CA LYS A 282 -10.97 9.70 14.79
C LYS A 282 -9.94 10.03 13.71
N ALA A 283 -10.34 10.81 12.71
CA ALA A 283 -9.47 11.22 11.62
C ALA A 283 -8.27 12.04 12.13
N ALA A 284 -8.52 12.96 13.07
CA ALA A 284 -7.46 13.74 13.72
C ALA A 284 -6.52 12.86 14.54
N ALA A 285 -7.05 11.94 15.34
CA ALA A 285 -6.23 11.01 16.14
C ALA A 285 -5.34 10.13 15.24
N LEU A 286 -5.88 9.64 14.12
CA LEU A 286 -5.12 8.83 13.17
C LEU A 286 -4.02 9.65 12.47
N ARG A 287 -4.32 10.88 12.03
CA ARG A 287 -3.30 11.82 11.53
C ARG A 287 -2.19 12.02 12.57
N ASP A 288 -2.54 12.25 13.83
CA ASP A 288 -1.56 12.51 14.89
C ASP A 288 -0.72 11.27 15.21
N SER A 289 -1.28 10.08 15.08
CA SER A 289 -0.50 8.83 15.16
C SER A 289 0.53 8.71 14.03
N LEU A 290 0.16 9.11 12.79
CA LEU A 290 1.06 9.10 11.64
C LEU A 290 2.18 10.13 11.79
N LYS A 291 1.88 11.30 12.37
CA LYS A 291 2.87 12.35 12.65
C LYS A 291 4.09 11.80 13.37
N VAL A 292 3.89 10.94 14.37
CA VAL A 292 4.98 10.33 15.15
C VAL A 292 5.83 9.37 14.31
N LEU A 293 5.21 8.73 13.31
CA LEU A 293 5.84 7.72 12.46
C LEU A 293 6.59 8.31 11.27
N ILE A 294 6.37 9.59 10.92
CA ILE A 294 6.98 10.21 9.74
C ILE A 294 8.18 11.05 10.17
N PRO A 295 9.44 10.60 9.94
CA PRO A 295 10.61 11.35 10.39
C PRO A 295 10.74 12.72 9.74
N ASP A 296 10.50 12.75 8.43
CA ASP A 296 10.51 13.91 7.58
C ASP A 296 9.77 13.57 6.28
N ASN A 297 9.57 14.60 5.48
CA ASN A 297 8.95 14.47 4.16
C ASN A 297 9.72 13.51 3.25
N ASP A 298 11.05 13.60 3.19
CA ASP A 298 11.89 12.82 2.28
C ASP A 298 11.72 11.31 2.51
N THR A 299 11.62 10.90 3.76
CA THR A 299 11.47 9.50 4.16
C THR A 299 10.23 8.85 3.54
N LEU A 300 9.14 9.58 3.36
CA LEU A 300 7.89 9.08 2.73
C LEU A 300 8.13 8.46 1.35
N PHE A 301 9.13 8.95 0.64
CA PHE A 301 9.44 8.59 -0.75
C PHE A 301 10.56 7.54 -0.86
N THR A 302 11.11 7.06 0.26
CA THR A 302 12.21 6.09 0.26
C THR A 302 11.70 4.64 0.25
N GLU A 303 12.40 3.75 -0.46
CA GLU A 303 12.10 2.30 -0.51
C GLU A 303 12.50 1.56 0.77
N THR A 304 13.46 2.12 1.51
CA THR A 304 13.76 1.68 2.85
C THR A 304 12.57 2.03 3.73
N VAL A 305 11.72 1.05 3.99
CA VAL A 305 10.83 1.09 5.16
C VAL A 305 11.75 1.29 6.37
N PRO A 306 11.83 2.49 6.99
CA PRO A 306 12.40 2.57 8.32
C PRO A 306 11.68 1.47 9.11
N PRO A 307 12.45 0.61 9.79
CA PRO A 307 11.96 -0.63 10.37
C PRO A 307 10.57 -0.41 10.95
N ALA A 308 9.62 -1.25 10.51
CA ALA A 308 8.18 -1.19 10.79
C ALA A 308 7.80 -0.94 12.26
N LYS A 309 8.77 -1.16 13.15
CA LYS A 309 8.72 -0.95 14.58
C LYS A 309 9.79 0.06 14.94
N ILE A 310 9.41 1.10 15.68
CA ILE A 310 10.38 1.84 16.47
C ILE A 310 10.99 0.87 17.50
N ARG A 311 12.20 1.15 17.95
CA ARG A 311 12.97 0.32 18.88
C ARG A 311 12.12 -0.08 20.08
N MET A 312 11.39 0.89 20.67
CA MET A 312 10.54 0.61 21.82
C MET A 312 9.44 -0.41 21.53
N GLN A 313 8.82 -0.37 20.35
CA GLN A 313 7.82 -1.34 19.93
C GLN A 313 8.39 -2.76 19.88
N ALA A 314 9.57 -2.93 19.27
CA ALA A 314 10.24 -4.23 19.23
C ALA A 314 10.67 -4.72 20.62
N LEU A 315 11.13 -3.81 21.49
CA LEU A 315 11.51 -4.15 22.87
C LEU A 315 10.31 -4.58 23.70
N LEU A 316 9.18 -3.87 23.62
CA LEU A 316 7.96 -4.22 24.34
C LEU A 316 7.46 -5.61 23.94
N GLU A 317 7.34 -5.90 22.64
CA GLU A 317 6.90 -7.21 22.17
C GLU A 317 7.83 -8.33 22.61
N ALA A 318 9.15 -8.15 22.47
CA ALA A 318 10.13 -9.17 22.84
C ALA A 318 10.14 -9.46 24.35
N LYS A 319 9.81 -8.48 25.19
CA LYS A 319 9.83 -8.64 26.65
C LYS A 319 8.48 -9.05 27.22
N ALA A 320 7.37 -8.49 26.74
CA ALA A 320 6.04 -8.90 27.18
C ALA A 320 5.76 -10.38 26.85
N ALA A 321 6.30 -10.89 25.73
CA ALA A 321 6.18 -12.30 25.37
C ALA A 321 6.82 -13.27 26.38
N THR A 322 7.70 -12.79 27.27
CA THR A 322 8.38 -13.62 28.28
C THR A 322 7.68 -13.64 29.64
N GLU A 323 6.66 -12.80 29.84
CA GLU A 323 6.02 -12.61 31.16
C GLU A 323 4.52 -12.97 31.08
N ALA A 324 4.15 -14.20 31.46
CA ALA A 324 2.79 -14.74 31.31
C ALA A 324 1.69 -13.93 32.03
N ALA A 325 2.06 -13.14 33.05
CA ALA A 325 1.14 -12.28 33.79
C ALA A 325 0.77 -11.01 33.02
N VAL A 326 1.60 -10.57 32.06
CA VAL A 326 1.42 -9.34 31.29
C VAL A 326 0.37 -9.57 30.21
N VAL A 327 -0.70 -8.77 30.25
CA VAL A 327 -1.75 -8.75 29.23
C VAL A 327 -1.42 -7.75 28.14
N ARG A 328 -0.93 -6.58 28.54
CA ARG A 328 -0.61 -5.46 27.65
C ARG A 328 0.51 -4.63 28.27
N CYS A 329 1.41 -4.15 27.43
CA CYS A 329 2.33 -3.06 27.78
C CYS A 329 2.20 -1.92 26.79
N ALA A 330 2.41 -0.71 27.27
CA ALA A 330 2.47 0.49 26.47
C ALA A 330 3.56 1.42 26.99
N VAL A 331 4.20 2.16 26.10
CA VAL A 331 5.09 3.26 26.47
C VAL A 331 4.50 4.55 25.94
N TYR A 332 4.39 5.52 26.83
CA TYR A 332 4.02 6.89 26.55
C TYR A 332 5.28 7.74 26.62
N ALA A 333 5.49 8.61 25.65
CA ALA A 333 6.63 9.52 25.68
C ALA A 333 6.23 10.90 25.13
N PRO A 334 6.79 11.98 25.69
CA PRO A 334 6.62 13.30 25.12
C PRO A 334 7.26 13.32 23.71
N PRO A 335 6.76 14.16 22.80
CA PRO A 335 7.39 14.31 21.50
C PRO A 335 8.81 14.84 21.65
N PRO A 336 9.67 14.71 20.62
CA PRO A 336 11.06 15.17 20.68
C PRO A 336 11.24 16.67 20.97
N ASP A 337 10.20 17.47 20.77
CA ASP A 337 10.16 18.90 21.14
C ASP A 337 9.96 19.15 22.65
N GLY A 338 9.70 18.08 23.43
CA GLY A 338 9.61 18.11 24.88
C GLY A 338 8.24 18.53 25.43
N ALA A 339 7.22 18.73 24.58
CA ALA A 339 5.91 19.19 25.03
C ALA A 339 5.14 18.09 25.80
N VAL A 340 5.26 18.12 27.13
CA VAL A 340 4.61 17.17 28.05
C VAL A 340 3.11 17.06 27.80
N SER A 341 2.39 18.15 27.57
CA SER A 341 0.94 18.17 27.31
C SER A 341 0.49 17.41 26.06
N SER A 342 1.44 16.98 25.24
CA SER A 342 1.23 16.19 24.02
C SER A 342 1.91 14.82 24.11
N THR A 343 1.93 14.22 25.31
CA THR A 343 2.44 12.87 25.51
C THR A 343 1.47 11.85 24.88
N TYR A 344 1.97 11.02 23.97
CA TYR A 344 1.20 9.98 23.30
C TYR A 344 1.77 8.59 23.56
N GLN A 345 0.95 7.58 23.37
CA GLN A 345 1.35 6.18 23.35
C GLN A 345 2.20 5.92 22.09
N VAL A 346 3.50 5.77 22.26
CA VAL A 346 4.45 5.63 21.14
C VAL A 346 4.75 4.18 20.79
N ALA A 347 4.55 3.27 21.74
CA ALA A 347 4.73 1.83 21.54
C ALA A 347 3.75 1.03 22.41
N ALA A 348 3.36 -0.15 21.96
CA ALA A 348 2.31 -0.95 22.57
C ALA A 348 2.42 -2.42 22.18
N THR A 349 2.18 -3.38 23.07
CA THR A 349 2.17 -4.81 22.69
C THR A 349 0.97 -5.20 21.81
N ASP A 350 -0.04 -4.32 21.73
CA ASP A 350 -1.15 -4.41 20.78
C ASP A 350 -1.14 -3.20 19.83
N SER A 351 -1.67 -3.32 18.61
CA SER A 351 -1.71 -2.18 17.70
C SER A 351 -2.80 -1.16 18.06
N ALA A 352 -3.84 -1.59 18.77
CA ALA A 352 -5.03 -0.79 19.08
C ALA A 352 -4.76 0.44 19.98
N GLY A 353 -3.63 0.49 20.70
CA GLY A 353 -3.28 1.60 21.58
C GLY A 353 -2.37 2.68 20.99
N MET A 354 -1.67 2.44 19.88
CA MET A 354 -0.66 3.41 19.42
C MET A 354 -1.30 4.75 19.02
N GLY A 355 -0.63 5.85 19.37
CA GLY A 355 -1.09 7.22 19.11
C GLY A 355 -2.14 7.75 20.07
N GLN A 356 -2.63 6.95 21.04
CA GLN A 356 -3.57 7.43 22.03
C GLN A 356 -2.91 8.48 22.95
N PRO A 357 -3.60 9.59 23.27
CA PRO A 357 -3.09 10.54 24.25
C PRO A 357 -2.94 9.86 25.61
N ALA A 358 -1.96 10.31 26.40
CA ALA A 358 -1.85 9.94 27.80
C ALA A 358 -3.13 10.31 28.57
N ASP A 359 -3.59 9.41 29.45
CA ASP A 359 -4.63 9.74 30.40
C ASP A 359 -4.05 10.49 31.62
N THR A 360 -4.92 10.96 32.52
CA THR A 360 -4.51 11.71 33.72
C THR A 360 -3.52 10.93 34.58
N GLU A 361 -3.71 9.61 34.72
CA GLU A 361 -2.84 8.76 35.54
C GLU A 361 -1.41 8.70 34.96
N VAL A 362 -1.28 8.64 33.63
CA VAL A 362 0.02 8.71 32.95
C VAL A 362 0.66 10.09 33.12
N PHE A 363 -0.12 11.18 33.01
CA PHE A 363 0.41 12.53 33.23
C PHE A 363 0.90 12.75 34.66
N ASP A 364 0.18 12.21 35.66
CA ASP A 364 0.57 12.31 37.06
C ASP A 364 1.94 11.64 37.30
N VAL A 365 2.14 10.43 36.76
CA VAL A 365 3.43 9.72 36.84
C VAL A 365 4.54 10.48 36.09
N LEU A 366 4.24 11.02 34.92
CA LEU A 366 5.22 11.79 34.14
C LEU A 366 5.62 13.09 34.84
N THR A 367 4.71 13.73 35.58
CA THR A 367 4.93 14.98 36.29
C THR A 367 5.64 14.77 37.62
N THR A 368 5.22 13.75 38.38
CA THR A 368 5.69 13.52 39.76
C THR A 368 6.90 12.59 39.82
N GLY A 369 7.08 11.74 38.79
CA GLY A 369 8.03 10.62 38.84
C GLY A 369 7.64 9.52 39.84
N ALA A 370 6.46 9.60 40.46
CA ALA A 370 5.97 8.56 41.37
C ALA A 370 5.25 7.46 40.57
N GLU A 371 5.48 6.20 40.94
CA GLU A 371 4.73 5.07 40.38
C GLU A 371 3.26 5.11 40.82
N ASN A 372 2.35 4.65 39.95
CA ASN A 372 0.93 4.55 40.25
C ASN A 372 0.40 3.14 39.93
N TRP A 373 -0.46 2.62 40.82
CA TRP A 373 -0.99 1.26 40.78
C TRP A 373 -2.51 1.30 40.84
N VAL A 374 -3.18 0.82 39.79
CA VAL A 374 -4.64 0.94 39.65
C VAL A 374 -5.26 -0.42 39.38
N ALA A 375 -6.18 -0.84 40.25
CA ALA A 375 -7.01 -2.00 39.99
C ALA A 375 -8.04 -1.68 38.89
N ARG A 376 -8.13 -2.54 37.86
CA ARG A 376 -9.06 -2.42 36.73
C ARG A 376 -9.91 -3.69 36.60
N ASN A 377 -11.02 -3.60 35.86
CA ASN A 377 -11.92 -4.74 35.57
C ASN A 377 -12.39 -5.48 36.84
N GLU A 378 -12.97 -4.74 37.79
CA GLU A 378 -13.45 -5.30 39.07
C GLU A 378 -12.33 -6.02 39.86
N GLY A 379 -11.08 -5.58 39.71
CA GLY A 379 -9.92 -6.18 40.36
C GLY A 379 -9.36 -7.42 39.66
N LYS A 380 -9.84 -7.77 38.46
CA LYS A 380 -9.28 -8.89 37.67
C LYS A 380 -7.91 -8.55 37.05
N THR A 381 -7.62 -7.26 36.88
CA THR A 381 -6.35 -6.79 36.34
C THR A 381 -5.75 -5.69 37.22
N CYS A 382 -4.43 -5.63 37.29
CA CYS A 382 -3.68 -4.53 37.90
C CYS A 382 -2.95 -3.77 36.79
N ARG A 383 -3.10 -2.45 36.77
CA ARG A 383 -2.35 -1.55 35.90
C ARG A 383 -1.24 -0.92 36.71
N GLY A 384 0.01 -1.21 36.34
CA GLY A 384 1.19 -0.50 36.83
C GLY A 384 1.59 0.62 35.87
N ILE A 385 1.77 1.83 36.38
CA ILE A 385 2.19 3.01 35.62
C ILE A 385 3.49 3.49 36.24
N LEU A 386 4.60 3.36 35.51
CA LEU A 386 5.94 3.58 36.03
C LEU A 386 6.70 4.60 35.19
N PRO A 387 7.46 5.53 35.78
CA PRO A 387 8.34 6.41 35.01
C PRO A 387 9.41 5.57 34.31
N LEU A 388 9.58 5.74 33.01
CA LEU A 388 10.59 5.06 32.23
C LEU A 388 11.78 5.99 32.05
N TYR A 389 12.90 5.62 32.66
CA TYR A 389 14.17 6.33 32.50
C TYR A 389 15.04 5.65 31.45
N ASP A 390 15.97 6.40 30.87
CA ASP A 390 17.09 5.82 30.12
C ASP A 390 18.24 5.38 31.05
N ARG A 391 19.31 4.84 30.47
CA ARG A 391 20.50 4.38 31.21
C ARG A 391 21.24 5.50 31.96
N THR A 392 21.00 6.77 31.60
CA THR A 392 21.59 7.95 32.25
C THR A 392 20.71 8.50 33.38
N ASN A 393 19.58 7.84 33.67
CA ASN A 393 18.53 8.30 34.58
C ASN A 393 17.76 9.55 34.10
N ALA A 394 17.84 9.92 32.81
CA ALA A 394 16.95 10.94 32.28
C ALA A 394 15.56 10.32 32.00
N LEU A 395 14.50 11.08 32.30
CA LEU A 395 13.13 10.63 32.05
C LEU A 395 12.91 10.53 30.55
N ALA A 396 12.63 9.31 30.08
CA ALA A 396 12.39 9.01 28.67
C ALA A 396 10.89 8.92 28.37
N GLY A 397 10.07 8.49 29.33
CA GLY A 397 8.62 8.38 29.17
C GLY A 397 7.94 7.73 30.38
N VAL A 398 6.82 7.07 30.16
CA VAL A 398 6.07 6.27 31.14
C VAL A 398 5.79 4.90 30.55
N LEU A 399 6.09 3.84 31.30
CA LEU A 399 5.69 2.47 31.01
C LEU A 399 4.36 2.16 31.70
N VAL A 400 3.37 1.75 30.93
CA VAL A 400 2.10 1.21 31.43
C VAL A 400 2.09 -0.30 31.21
N VAL A 401 1.79 -1.07 32.25
CA VAL A 401 1.73 -2.54 32.22
C VAL A 401 0.40 -3.00 32.81
N ASP A 402 -0.47 -3.56 31.99
CA ASP A 402 -1.69 -4.22 32.43
C ASP A 402 -1.39 -5.71 32.66
N MET A 403 -1.64 -6.19 33.87
CA MET A 403 -1.36 -7.57 34.29
C MET A 403 -2.59 -8.26 34.85
N LYS A 404 -2.73 -9.57 34.62
CA LYS A 404 -3.77 -10.39 35.26
C LYS A 404 -3.48 -10.53 36.75
N ARG A 405 -4.46 -10.22 37.60
CA ARG A 405 -4.40 -10.59 39.02
C ARG A 405 -4.78 -12.06 39.17
N SER A 406 -4.01 -12.79 39.96
CA SER A 406 -4.44 -14.10 40.47
C SER A 406 -5.58 -13.91 41.47
N ALA A 407 -6.37 -14.96 41.70
CA ALA A 407 -7.40 -14.96 42.75
C ALA A 407 -6.83 -14.69 44.16
N SER A 408 -5.52 -14.89 44.37
CA SER A 408 -4.81 -14.61 45.63
C SER A 408 -4.37 -13.15 45.80
N GLY A 409 -4.59 -12.27 44.82
CA GLY A 409 -4.48 -10.82 45.02
C GLY A 409 -3.05 -10.25 45.19
N ASP A 410 -2.03 -10.85 44.59
CA ASP A 410 -0.62 -10.52 44.86
C ASP A 410 -0.09 -9.27 44.12
N GLU A 411 -0.54 -8.09 44.54
CA GLU A 411 -0.11 -6.79 44.00
C GLU A 411 1.41 -6.53 44.15
N PRO A 412 2.08 -6.88 45.27
CA PRO A 412 3.54 -6.73 45.39
C PRO A 412 4.32 -7.59 44.38
N ALA A 413 3.85 -8.80 44.04
CA ALA A 413 4.51 -9.61 43.03
C ALA A 413 4.35 -9.02 41.62
N LEU A 414 3.15 -8.54 41.28
CA LEU A 414 2.92 -7.84 40.02
C LEU A 414 3.75 -6.56 39.92
N ALA A 415 3.91 -5.84 41.03
CA ALA A 415 4.77 -4.68 41.09
C ALA A 415 6.22 -5.01 40.71
N LYS A 416 6.78 -6.06 41.32
CA LYS A 416 8.13 -6.55 40.98
C LYS A 416 8.28 -6.90 39.49
N ILE A 417 7.26 -7.50 38.86
CA ILE A 417 7.29 -7.84 37.44
C ILE A 417 7.36 -6.58 36.58
N ALA A 418 6.50 -5.59 36.82
CA ALA A 418 6.51 -4.35 36.02
C ALA A 418 7.79 -3.53 36.25
N THR A 419 8.29 -3.46 37.49
CA THR A 419 9.58 -2.83 37.81
C THR A 419 10.72 -3.53 37.07
N ALA A 420 10.78 -4.86 37.08
CA ALA A 420 11.79 -5.61 36.34
C ALA A 420 11.71 -5.38 34.83
N LEU A 421 10.50 -5.29 34.28
CA LEU A 421 10.29 -4.95 32.87
C LEU A 421 10.81 -3.54 32.55
N ARG A 422 10.44 -2.53 33.35
CA ARG A 422 10.94 -1.16 33.24
C ARG A 422 12.46 -1.12 33.27
N ASP A 423 13.08 -1.77 34.24
CA ASP A 423 14.53 -1.72 34.43
C ASP A 423 15.29 -2.38 33.27
N ARG A 424 14.72 -3.45 32.70
CA ARG A 424 15.24 -4.08 31.47
C ARG A 424 15.12 -3.15 30.26
N LEU A 425 14.02 -2.40 30.12
CA LEU A 425 13.85 -1.42 29.04
C LEU A 425 14.84 -0.27 29.21
N LYS A 426 14.95 0.28 30.42
CA LYS A 426 15.91 1.33 30.80
C LYS A 426 17.34 0.98 30.39
N ALA A 427 17.78 -0.25 30.68
CA ALA A 427 19.13 -0.71 30.32
C ALA A 427 19.41 -0.70 28.81
N GLN A 428 18.37 -0.66 27.97
CA GLN A 428 18.47 -0.66 26.51
C GLN A 428 18.24 0.71 25.87
N LEU A 429 17.98 1.75 26.66
CA LEU A 429 17.82 3.12 26.18
C LEU A 429 19.09 3.91 26.49
N ALA A 430 19.79 4.35 25.43
CA ALA A 430 20.95 5.21 25.56
C ALA A 430 20.60 6.66 25.88
N GLY A 431 19.41 7.10 25.46
CA GLY A 431 18.83 8.42 25.67
C GLY A 431 17.31 8.41 25.41
N PRO A 432 16.55 9.50 25.68
CA PRO A 432 15.10 9.54 25.44
C PRO A 432 14.72 9.37 23.97
N ALA A 433 15.58 9.84 23.06
CA ALA A 433 15.38 9.72 21.61
C ALA A 433 15.35 8.25 21.14
N ASP A 434 15.95 7.32 21.88
CA ASP A 434 15.99 5.90 21.53
C ASP A 434 14.61 5.24 21.52
N ILE A 435 13.64 5.79 22.26
CA ILE A 435 12.26 5.32 22.24
C ILE A 435 11.70 5.38 20.81
N PHE A 436 12.06 6.43 20.07
CA PHE A 436 11.62 6.72 18.71
C PHE A 436 12.57 6.22 17.63
N ALA A 437 13.73 5.66 18.01
CA ALA A 437 14.74 5.24 17.05
C ALA A 437 14.24 4.05 16.22
N PRO A 438 14.54 3.99 14.91
CA PRO A 438 14.24 2.81 14.11
C PRO A 438 15.05 1.58 14.58
N VAL A 439 14.45 0.38 14.57
CA VAL A 439 15.14 -0.92 14.76
C VAL A 439 16.22 -1.14 13.67
N GLY A 440 17.45 -0.69 13.93
CA GLY A 440 18.57 -0.80 13.00
C GLY A 440 19.59 0.34 13.10
N ALA A 441 19.22 1.46 13.73
CA ALA A 441 20.10 2.63 13.89
C ALA A 441 21.26 2.42 14.90
N MET A 442 21.32 1.31 15.64
CA MET A 442 22.44 0.97 16.52
C MET A 442 22.74 -0.53 16.50
N ALA A 443 24.03 -0.87 16.37
CA ALA A 443 24.55 -2.22 16.47
C ALA A 443 24.10 -2.88 17.78
N LEU A 444 23.35 -3.98 17.69
CA LEU A 444 23.19 -4.91 18.80
C LEU A 444 24.60 -5.37 19.25
N PRO A 445 24.87 -5.54 20.55
CA PRO A 445 26.13 -6.12 21.01
C PRO A 445 26.31 -7.48 20.33
N ALA A 446 27.50 -7.70 19.77
CA ALA A 446 27.85 -8.81 18.90
C ALA A 446 27.71 -10.18 19.58
N GLY A 447 26.48 -10.71 19.63
CA GLY A 447 26.20 -12.13 19.84
C GLY A 447 26.16 -12.80 18.47
N ARG A 448 27.18 -13.63 18.19
CA ARG A 448 27.36 -14.46 16.98
C ARG A 448 26.06 -14.71 16.20
N THR A 449 25.85 -13.97 15.12
CA THR A 449 24.98 -14.40 14.03
C THR A 449 25.86 -15.10 12.99
N SER A 450 25.67 -16.41 12.88
CA SER A 450 26.16 -17.16 11.72
C SER A 450 25.59 -16.52 10.46
N ARG A 451 26.50 -16.08 9.58
CA ARG A 451 26.28 -15.64 8.21
C ARG A 451 25.18 -16.49 7.55
N PRO A 452 24.10 -15.93 7.01
CA PRO A 452 23.16 -16.71 6.21
C PRO A 452 23.91 -17.14 4.95
N GLU A 453 24.23 -18.42 4.93
CA GLU A 453 24.63 -19.17 3.76
C GLU A 453 23.57 -18.97 2.68
N SER A 454 24.00 -18.59 1.48
CA SER A 454 23.14 -18.41 0.33
C SER A 454 22.45 -19.74 -0.01
N LEU A 455 21.16 -19.84 0.25
CA LEU A 455 20.38 -21.07 0.02
C LEU A 455 19.87 -21.18 -1.43
N PRO A 456 19.71 -22.42 -1.96
CA PRO A 456 19.46 -22.68 -3.38
C PRO A 456 17.99 -22.44 -3.79
N ALA A 457 17.79 -22.30 -5.11
CA ALA A 457 16.58 -21.83 -5.79
C ALA A 457 15.35 -22.79 -5.80
N ASN A 458 15.16 -23.66 -4.80
CA ASN A 458 14.18 -24.76 -4.88
C ASN A 458 13.25 -24.76 -3.64
N SER A 459 12.25 -23.86 -3.59
CA SER A 459 11.43 -23.59 -2.40
C SER A 459 10.18 -24.50 -2.24
N SER A 460 10.37 -25.81 -2.05
CA SER A 460 9.30 -26.67 -1.51
C SER A 460 9.02 -26.44 -0.02
N GLU A 461 9.88 -25.69 0.69
CA GLU A 461 9.88 -25.63 2.16
C GLU A 461 9.16 -24.41 2.79
N ARG A 462 8.48 -23.56 2.02
CA ARG A 462 7.74 -22.41 2.58
C ARG A 462 6.36 -22.19 1.96
N ARG A 463 5.54 -23.25 1.87
CA ARG A 463 4.13 -23.12 1.49
C ARG A 463 3.33 -22.56 2.67
N ILE A 464 2.53 -21.52 2.44
CA ILE A 464 1.57 -21.04 3.44
C ILE A 464 0.42 -22.05 3.59
N TYR A 465 -0.26 -22.01 4.72
CA TYR A 465 -1.25 -23.01 5.11
C TYR A 465 -2.37 -23.18 4.08
N SER A 466 -2.86 -22.10 3.48
CA SER A 466 -3.85 -22.16 2.38
C SER A 466 -3.36 -22.98 1.19
N GLN A 467 -2.08 -22.88 0.82
CA GLN A 467 -1.52 -23.65 -0.29
C GLN A 467 -1.39 -25.13 0.07
N VAL A 468 -0.98 -25.44 1.30
CA VAL A 468 -0.96 -26.83 1.79
C VAL A 468 -2.36 -27.45 1.72
N MET A 469 -3.40 -26.72 2.13
CA MET A 469 -4.78 -27.20 2.03
C MET A 469 -5.21 -27.47 0.60
N VAL A 470 -4.88 -26.60 -0.36
CA VAL A 470 -5.16 -26.83 -1.78
C VAL A 470 -4.46 -28.11 -2.27
N ASP A 471 -3.17 -28.24 -1.98
CA ASP A 471 -2.36 -29.37 -2.44
C ASP A 471 -2.86 -30.70 -1.86
N GLU A 472 -3.11 -30.76 -0.54
CA GLU A 472 -3.64 -31.95 0.14
C GLU A 472 -5.04 -32.32 -0.34
N THR A 473 -5.90 -31.32 -0.55
CA THR A 473 -7.28 -31.56 -1.02
C THR A 473 -7.27 -32.13 -2.43
N LEU A 474 -6.45 -31.60 -3.33
CA LEU A 474 -6.31 -32.14 -4.69
C LEU A 474 -5.69 -33.54 -4.70
N ALA A 475 -4.70 -33.80 -3.85
CA ALA A 475 -4.08 -35.12 -3.73
C ALA A 475 -5.08 -36.17 -3.21
N ALA A 476 -5.96 -35.80 -2.28
CA ALA A 476 -6.96 -36.70 -1.69
C ALA A 476 -8.24 -36.86 -2.54
N ASN A 477 -8.49 -35.96 -3.50
CA ASN A 477 -9.72 -35.92 -4.29
C ASN A 477 -9.38 -35.91 -5.78
N PRO A 478 -9.12 -37.09 -6.39
CA PRO A 478 -8.69 -37.19 -7.79
C PRO A 478 -9.77 -36.76 -8.79
N ASP A 479 -11.03 -36.61 -8.34
CA ASP A 479 -12.15 -36.03 -9.07
C ASP A 479 -12.04 -34.51 -9.27
N LEU A 480 -11.21 -33.82 -8.50
CA LEU A 480 -10.93 -32.39 -8.70
C LEU A 480 -9.89 -32.17 -9.80
N ALA A 481 -10.18 -31.26 -10.72
CA ALA A 481 -9.26 -30.73 -11.73
C ALA A 481 -8.46 -29.54 -11.18
N ALA A 482 -9.12 -28.68 -10.40
CA ALA A 482 -8.50 -27.51 -9.80
C ALA A 482 -9.21 -27.11 -8.51
N MET A 483 -8.50 -26.37 -7.67
CA MET A 483 -9.03 -25.77 -6.46
C MET A 483 -8.33 -24.43 -6.22
N GLU A 484 -9.10 -23.44 -5.79
CA GLU A 484 -8.60 -22.12 -5.42
C GLU A 484 -9.20 -21.66 -4.09
N ILE A 485 -8.38 -21.01 -3.27
CA ILE A 485 -8.81 -20.33 -2.06
C ILE A 485 -8.64 -18.85 -2.27
N HIS A 486 -9.74 -18.13 -2.12
CA HIS A 486 -9.81 -16.68 -2.18
C HIS A 486 -10.06 -16.17 -0.76
N ALA A 487 -9.17 -15.34 -0.23
CA ALA A 487 -9.28 -14.84 1.14
C ALA A 487 -8.73 -13.41 1.22
N ARG A 488 -9.24 -12.65 2.19
CA ARG A 488 -8.75 -11.31 2.46
C ARG A 488 -7.43 -11.40 3.23
N LYS A 489 -6.34 -10.94 2.63
CA LYS A 489 -5.08 -10.73 3.37
C LYS A 489 -5.26 -9.54 4.30
N ALA A 490 -4.69 -9.60 5.50
CA ALA A 490 -4.67 -8.45 6.40
C ALA A 490 -4.09 -7.22 5.68
N GLY A 491 -4.78 -6.08 5.75
CA GLY A 491 -4.41 -4.85 5.03
C GLY A 491 -4.78 -4.81 3.54
N THR A 492 -5.64 -5.71 3.05
CA THR A 492 -6.17 -5.66 1.67
C THR A 492 -7.70 -5.54 1.69
N ASN A 493 -8.27 -4.76 0.77
CA ASN A 493 -9.70 -4.45 0.72
C ASN A 493 -10.49 -5.25 -0.33
N GLY A 494 -9.88 -6.30 -0.85
CA GLY A 494 -10.51 -7.21 -1.79
C GLY A 494 -10.26 -8.64 -1.38
N LEU A 495 -11.14 -9.50 -1.87
CA LEU A 495 -10.81 -10.90 -1.92
C LEU A 495 -9.76 -11.09 -3.03
N ALA A 496 -8.72 -11.84 -2.72
CA ALA A 496 -7.69 -12.21 -3.68
C ALA A 496 -7.42 -13.70 -3.58
N ARG A 497 -6.92 -14.29 -4.65
CA ARG A 497 -6.52 -15.69 -4.67
C ARG A 497 -5.26 -15.87 -3.82
N VAL A 498 -5.39 -16.56 -2.69
CA VAL A 498 -4.30 -16.79 -1.72
C VAL A 498 -3.69 -18.20 -1.84
N ALA A 499 -4.36 -19.11 -2.54
CA ALA A 499 -3.83 -20.41 -2.92
C ALA A 499 -4.55 -20.93 -4.16
N ALA A 500 -3.84 -21.63 -5.04
CA ALA A 500 -4.47 -22.29 -6.19
C ALA A 500 -3.59 -23.38 -6.79
N SER A 501 -4.21 -24.29 -7.55
CA SER A 501 -3.52 -25.35 -8.30
C SER A 501 -2.72 -24.83 -9.50
N ASN A 502 -3.14 -23.73 -10.12
CA ASN A 502 -2.54 -23.14 -11.33
C ASN A 502 -1.45 -22.09 -11.04
N ARG A 503 -1.05 -21.92 -9.76
CA ARG A 503 -0.05 -20.94 -9.29
C ARG A 503 -0.35 -19.46 -9.54
N ALA A 504 -1.58 -19.11 -9.93
CA ALA A 504 -1.96 -17.73 -10.25
C ALA A 504 -2.27 -16.87 -9.00
N LEU A 505 -1.36 -16.84 -8.02
CA LEU A 505 -1.56 -16.21 -6.71
C LEU A 505 -1.62 -14.67 -6.78
N GLY A 506 -2.44 -14.07 -5.92
CA GLY A 506 -2.53 -12.61 -5.75
C GLY A 506 -3.50 -11.91 -6.71
N GLU A 507 -4.08 -12.65 -7.66
CA GLU A 507 -5.11 -12.11 -8.55
C GLU A 507 -6.36 -11.69 -7.75
N PRO A 508 -6.93 -10.50 -8.03
CA PRO A 508 -8.22 -10.11 -7.47
C PRO A 508 -9.30 -11.13 -7.81
N SER A 509 -10.14 -11.43 -6.83
CA SER A 509 -11.29 -12.31 -7.01
C SER A 509 -12.32 -11.72 -7.97
N GLY A 510 -12.98 -12.58 -8.74
CA GLY A 510 -14.06 -12.16 -9.65
C GLY A 510 -15.36 -11.84 -8.90
N PRO A 511 -16.42 -11.47 -9.65
CA PRO A 511 -17.72 -11.14 -9.08
C PRO A 511 -18.35 -12.30 -8.30
N ASP A 512 -18.19 -13.55 -8.77
CA ASP A 512 -18.77 -14.74 -8.14
C ASP A 512 -18.11 -15.04 -6.79
N GLU A 513 -16.78 -14.99 -6.72
CA GLU A 513 -16.03 -15.19 -5.48
C GLU A 513 -16.31 -14.06 -4.48
N THR A 514 -16.46 -12.83 -4.98
CA THR A 514 -16.84 -11.67 -4.16
C THR A 514 -18.26 -11.81 -3.61
N ALA A 515 -19.23 -12.22 -4.42
CA ALA A 515 -20.60 -12.46 -3.99
C ALA A 515 -20.70 -13.65 -3.02
N ALA A 516 -19.90 -14.69 -3.22
CA ALA A 516 -19.80 -15.80 -2.28
C ALA A 516 -19.31 -15.34 -0.91
N TRP A 517 -18.33 -14.45 -0.87
CA TRP A 517 -17.82 -13.89 0.38
C TRP A 517 -18.80 -12.93 1.07
N LEU A 518 -19.31 -11.92 0.35
CA LEU A 518 -20.12 -10.84 0.92
C LEU A 518 -21.57 -11.23 1.18
N GLU A 519 -22.15 -12.03 0.27
CA GLU A 519 -23.58 -12.32 0.26
C GLU A 519 -23.88 -13.79 0.61
N GLY A 520 -22.84 -14.62 0.76
CA GLY A 520 -22.99 -16.05 0.99
C GLY A 520 -23.55 -16.81 -0.22
N LYS A 521 -23.56 -16.20 -1.40
CA LYS A 521 -24.10 -16.80 -2.62
C LYS A 521 -23.22 -17.93 -3.13
N THR A 522 -23.85 -18.95 -3.69
CA THR A 522 -23.15 -20.02 -4.41
C THR A 522 -23.28 -19.75 -5.89
N ALA A 523 -22.16 -19.78 -6.61
CA ALA A 523 -22.15 -19.66 -8.07
C ALA A 523 -21.71 -20.98 -8.71
N ARG A 524 -22.23 -21.24 -9.91
CA ARG A 524 -21.87 -22.38 -10.74
C ARG A 524 -21.67 -21.89 -12.16
N ARG A 525 -20.54 -22.19 -12.78
CA ARG A 525 -20.26 -21.79 -14.17
C ARG A 525 -19.62 -22.92 -14.98
N PRO A 526 -19.92 -23.03 -16.29
CA PRO A 526 -19.13 -23.87 -17.18
C PRO A 526 -17.70 -23.32 -17.25
N VAL A 527 -16.71 -24.21 -17.29
CA VAL A 527 -15.32 -23.83 -17.53
C VAL A 527 -15.14 -23.50 -19.01
N SER A 528 -14.54 -22.35 -19.31
CA SER A 528 -14.28 -21.96 -20.70
C SER A 528 -13.42 -23.03 -21.42
N GLY A 529 -13.90 -23.51 -22.57
CA GLY A 529 -13.24 -24.57 -23.33
C GLY A 529 -13.58 -26.01 -22.93
N SER A 530 -14.46 -26.21 -21.92
CA SER A 530 -15.04 -27.53 -21.63
C SER A 530 -16.54 -27.41 -21.37
N ALA A 531 -17.34 -28.11 -22.17
CA ALA A 531 -18.80 -28.13 -22.01
C ALA A 531 -19.26 -28.89 -20.75
N ALA A 532 -18.40 -29.75 -20.19
CA ALA A 532 -18.75 -30.65 -19.10
C ALA A 532 -18.06 -30.27 -17.77
N ALA A 533 -16.91 -29.60 -17.79
CA ALA A 533 -16.25 -29.17 -16.56
C ALA A 533 -17.00 -27.99 -15.95
N ARG A 534 -17.28 -28.11 -14.65
CA ARG A 534 -18.00 -27.09 -13.87
C ARG A 534 -17.09 -26.54 -12.80
N GLU A 535 -17.19 -25.24 -12.65
CA GLU A 535 -16.60 -24.49 -11.56
C GLU A 535 -17.69 -24.12 -10.56
N ILE A 536 -17.47 -24.47 -9.30
CA ILE A 536 -18.39 -24.21 -8.19
C ILE A 536 -17.69 -23.30 -7.19
N VAL A 537 -18.29 -22.16 -6.93
CA VAL A 537 -17.78 -21.15 -5.99
C VAL A 537 -18.67 -21.11 -4.76
N LEU A 538 -18.06 -21.29 -3.59
CA LEU A 538 -18.74 -21.37 -2.29
C LEU A 538 -18.15 -20.37 -1.29
N PRO A 539 -18.95 -19.88 -0.31
CA PRO A 539 -18.41 -19.14 0.82
C PRO A 539 -17.44 -20.02 1.62
N LEU A 540 -16.20 -19.56 1.77
CA LEU A 540 -15.21 -20.21 2.63
C LEU A 540 -15.49 -19.82 4.08
N LYS A 541 -15.63 -20.82 4.95
CA LYS A 541 -15.94 -20.63 6.37
C LYS A 541 -14.79 -21.07 7.26
N THR A 542 -14.73 -20.52 8.46
CA THR A 542 -13.93 -21.05 9.58
C THR A 542 -14.68 -22.16 10.31
N ALA A 543 -14.02 -22.87 11.22
CA ALA A 543 -14.64 -23.89 12.06
C ALA A 543 -15.84 -23.37 12.87
N PRO A 544 -15.81 -22.14 13.42
CA PRO A 544 -17.00 -21.49 14.01
C PRO A 544 -18.11 -21.10 13.03
N GLY A 545 -17.96 -21.36 11.72
CA GLY A 545 -18.94 -21.02 10.70
C GLY A 545 -18.88 -19.59 10.14
N LYS A 546 -17.87 -18.79 10.51
CA LYS A 546 -17.71 -17.41 10.00
C LYS A 546 -17.21 -17.43 8.55
N THR A 547 -17.89 -16.74 7.64
CA THR A 547 -17.41 -16.55 6.27
C THR A 547 -16.19 -15.64 6.24
N ILE A 548 -15.11 -16.09 5.60
CA ILE A 548 -13.80 -15.41 5.56
C ILE A 548 -13.24 -15.24 4.15
N GLY A 549 -13.97 -15.73 3.15
CA GLY A 549 -13.61 -15.61 1.75
C GLY A 549 -14.47 -16.51 0.88
N ALA A 550 -13.89 -17.00 -0.21
CA ALA A 550 -14.51 -17.95 -1.12
C ALA A 550 -13.56 -19.12 -1.42
N VAL A 551 -14.14 -20.26 -1.75
CA VAL A 551 -13.41 -21.43 -2.25
C VAL A 551 -14.04 -21.84 -3.56
N THR A 552 -13.17 -22.12 -4.53
CA THR A 552 -13.54 -22.54 -5.87
C THR A 552 -13.09 -23.97 -6.07
N PHE A 553 -13.98 -24.83 -6.55
CA PHE A 553 -13.68 -26.20 -6.96
C PHE A 553 -14.01 -26.36 -8.44
N VAL A 554 -13.08 -26.97 -9.18
CA VAL A 554 -13.33 -27.41 -10.55
C VAL A 554 -13.29 -28.93 -10.57
N PHE A 555 -14.40 -29.56 -10.94
CA PHE A 555 -14.47 -31.01 -11.08
C PHE A 555 -14.04 -31.44 -12.48
N LYS A 556 -13.33 -32.57 -12.56
CA LYS A 556 -13.13 -33.28 -13.82
C LYS A 556 -14.46 -33.81 -14.31
N ASP A 557 -14.56 -34.04 -15.62
CA ASP A 557 -15.70 -34.73 -16.22
C ASP A 557 -15.79 -36.15 -15.66
N ALA A 558 -16.62 -36.33 -14.63
CA ALA A 558 -16.90 -37.62 -14.02
C ALA A 558 -18.29 -38.09 -14.47
N PRO A 559 -18.40 -39.15 -15.27
CA PRO A 559 -19.69 -39.70 -15.65
C PRO A 559 -20.44 -40.17 -14.39
N GLY A 560 -21.61 -39.57 -14.11
CA GLY A 560 -22.51 -40.00 -13.04
C GLY A 560 -22.83 -38.97 -11.94
N LEU A 561 -22.22 -37.78 -11.94
CA LEU A 561 -22.61 -36.67 -11.05
C LEU A 561 -23.34 -35.59 -11.84
N ASP A 562 -24.60 -35.36 -11.52
CA ASP A 562 -25.37 -34.21 -12.00
C ASP A 562 -24.96 -32.92 -11.26
N ASP A 563 -25.52 -31.78 -11.69
CA ASP A 563 -25.21 -30.48 -11.11
C ASP A 563 -25.51 -30.40 -9.60
N ALA A 564 -26.48 -31.18 -9.12
CA ALA A 564 -26.83 -31.25 -7.70
C ALA A 564 -25.76 -32.04 -6.93
N GLY A 565 -25.35 -33.21 -7.43
CA GLY A 565 -24.31 -34.04 -6.84
C GLY A 565 -22.95 -33.33 -6.76
N GLN A 566 -22.58 -32.55 -7.78
CA GLN A 566 -21.35 -31.75 -7.74
C GLN A 566 -21.41 -30.63 -6.69
N LEU A 567 -22.57 -29.99 -6.50
CA LEU A 567 -22.73 -29.00 -5.43
C LEU A 567 -22.63 -29.66 -4.06
N ASP A 568 -23.30 -30.79 -3.84
CA ASP A 568 -23.26 -31.51 -2.56
C ASP A 568 -21.83 -31.92 -2.23
N ARG A 569 -21.10 -32.40 -3.24
CA ARG A 569 -19.68 -32.75 -3.13
C ARG A 569 -18.81 -31.54 -2.77
N ALA A 570 -18.97 -30.41 -3.49
CA ALA A 570 -18.24 -29.17 -3.20
C ALA A 570 -18.54 -28.64 -1.79
N THR A 571 -19.80 -28.77 -1.35
CA THR A 571 -20.25 -28.37 -0.02
C THR A 571 -19.57 -29.21 1.06
N ALA A 572 -19.53 -30.54 0.89
CA ALA A 572 -18.84 -31.43 1.81
C ALA A 572 -17.33 -31.12 1.90
N LEU A 573 -16.67 -30.84 0.77
CA LEU A 573 -15.26 -30.43 0.75
C LEU A 573 -15.05 -29.09 1.47
N ARG A 574 -15.92 -28.10 1.23
CA ARG A 574 -15.87 -26.80 1.91
C ARG A 574 -16.06 -26.93 3.42
N ASP A 575 -16.96 -27.80 3.88
CA ASP A 575 -17.19 -28.02 5.31
C ASP A 575 -16.02 -28.75 5.98
N MET A 576 -15.41 -29.72 5.29
CA MET A 576 -14.15 -30.35 5.72
C MET A 576 -13.02 -29.32 5.88
N LEU A 577 -12.85 -28.43 4.90
CA LEU A 577 -11.88 -27.34 4.98
C LEU A 577 -12.19 -26.38 6.12
N ALA A 578 -13.47 -26.02 6.31
CA ALA A 578 -13.90 -25.15 7.39
C ALA A 578 -13.48 -25.71 8.75
N GLY A 579 -13.62 -27.01 8.98
CA GLY A 579 -13.16 -27.68 10.20
C GLY A 579 -11.65 -27.55 10.47
N LYS A 580 -10.84 -27.33 9.43
CA LYS A 580 -9.38 -27.12 9.53
C LYS A 580 -8.98 -25.64 9.70
N ILE A 581 -9.89 -24.69 9.52
CA ILE A 581 -9.56 -23.26 9.51
C ILE A 581 -10.03 -22.59 10.80
N PRO A 582 -9.14 -22.38 11.79
CA PRO A 582 -9.53 -21.72 13.04
C PRO A 582 -9.84 -20.22 12.85
N SER A 583 -9.15 -19.56 11.92
CA SER A 583 -9.30 -18.11 11.68
C SER A 583 -8.72 -17.68 10.32
N THR A 584 -9.10 -16.50 9.81
CA THR A 584 -8.52 -15.96 8.57
C THR A 584 -6.99 -15.84 8.59
N PRO A 585 -6.34 -15.34 9.67
CA PRO A 585 -4.88 -15.26 9.71
C PRO A 585 -4.17 -16.61 9.61
N SER A 586 -4.81 -17.71 9.99
CA SER A 586 -4.22 -19.05 9.91
C SER A 586 -3.86 -19.46 8.48
N LEU A 587 -4.65 -19.00 7.49
CA LEU A 587 -4.43 -19.27 6.06
C LEU A 587 -3.05 -18.80 5.57
N PHE A 588 -2.51 -17.75 6.19
CA PHE A 588 -1.28 -17.07 5.76
C PHE A 588 -0.04 -17.51 6.53
N ARG A 589 -0.17 -18.42 7.50
CA ARG A 589 0.97 -18.92 8.28
C ARG A 589 1.70 -19.98 7.48
N VAL A 590 3.03 -20.02 7.60
CA VAL A 590 3.77 -21.24 7.26
C VAL A 590 3.44 -22.25 8.37
N PRO A 591 2.94 -23.47 8.04
CA PRO A 591 2.74 -24.49 9.05
C PRO A 591 4.07 -24.72 9.79
N ALA A 592 4.05 -24.81 11.11
CA ALA A 592 5.22 -25.33 11.82
C ALA A 592 5.55 -26.70 11.21
N PRO A 593 6.83 -27.05 10.99
CA PRO A 593 7.18 -28.38 10.53
C PRO A 593 6.53 -29.37 11.49
N TRP A 594 5.57 -30.13 10.98
CA TRP A 594 4.83 -31.08 11.77
C TRP A 594 5.87 -32.04 12.35
N MET A 595 6.06 -32.01 13.67
CA MET A 595 6.73 -33.12 14.33
C MET A 595 5.90 -34.34 13.95
N SER A 596 6.51 -35.24 13.20
CA SER A 596 5.99 -36.55 12.91
C SER A 596 5.67 -37.22 14.25
N GLN A 597 4.41 -37.13 14.67
CA GLN A 597 3.89 -38.04 15.69
C GLN A 597 3.31 -39.24 14.95
N GLN A 598 3.72 -40.38 15.48
CA GLN A 598 3.57 -41.75 14.99
C GLN A 598 2.14 -42.15 14.68
#